data_AF-A0A7S2Y7A6-F1
#
_entry.id   AF-A0A7S2Y7A6-F1
#
_cell.length_a   1.000
_cell.length_b   1.000
_cell.length_c   1.000
_cell.angle_alpha   90.00
_cell.angle_beta   90.00
_cell.angle_gamma   90.00
#
_symmetry.space_group_name_H-M   'P 1'
#
loop_
_entity.id
_entity.type
_entity.pdbx_description
1 polymer ?
#
loop_
_entity_poly.entity_id
_entity_poly.type
_entity_poly.pdbx_seq_one_letter_code
_entity_poly.pdbx_strand_id
1 'polypeptide(L)'
;DVGEGSLPYHWQFAMLGSTGNVYNVVLSETPTCTCPDFQRRQDCCKHMIFVLLRAVGLSMDDPLAYQKAYLTSEVRDLYNRVEQRQVASSSAWANSQVRSQYAKLSNGDTVEEEEPEKEGGVKRRSLEEDCPICLESLSSCPKNQVTYCKTTCGMNFHIACMQQWKRASAGARGNQITTCPNCRAVEAPSSPQRDSNHAEGYVNMGRLQGQSPDRDTSTYHQYSPYSSYRRRRTGGY
;
A
#
# COMPACT_ATOMS: atom_id res chain seq x y z
N ASP A 1 41.97 8.44 10.48
CA ASP A 1 41.85 7.98 9.08
C ASP A 1 40.91 6.79 8.96
N VAL A 2 39.66 7.08 8.59
CA VAL A 2 38.71 6.12 8.02
C VAL A 2 38.07 6.87 6.85
N GLY A 3 38.18 6.31 5.65
CA GLY A 3 38.11 7.05 4.39
C GLY A 3 36.77 7.72 4.05
N GLU A 4 36.89 8.81 3.30
CA GLU A 4 35.85 9.37 2.44
C GLU A 4 35.25 8.26 1.56
N GLY A 5 33.94 8.00 1.65
CA GLY A 5 33.27 7.11 0.69
C GLY A 5 31.97 6.42 1.10
N SER A 6 31.49 6.52 2.34
CA SER A 6 30.18 5.92 2.71
C SER A 6 29.06 6.96 2.74
N LEU A 7 28.15 6.91 1.77
CA LEU A 7 26.94 7.73 1.71
C LEU A 7 26.09 7.54 3.00
N PRO A 8 25.90 8.57 3.84
CA PRO A 8 25.43 8.37 5.21
C PRO A 8 23.93 8.11 5.35
N TYR A 9 23.11 8.32 4.30
CA TYR A 9 21.65 8.21 4.40
C TYR A 9 21.11 7.20 3.39
N HIS A 10 20.74 6.02 3.88
CA HIS A 10 19.91 5.07 3.16
C HIS A 10 18.73 4.68 4.06
N TRP A 11 17.51 4.72 3.52
CA TRP A 11 16.31 4.32 4.26
C TRP A 11 15.50 3.31 3.46
N GLN A 12 15.15 2.19 4.10
CA GLN A 12 14.40 1.11 3.45
C GLN A 12 12.93 1.11 3.87
N PHE A 13 12.05 0.98 2.90
CA PHE A 13 10.62 0.75 3.08
C PHE A 13 10.26 -0.64 2.57
N ALA A 14 9.65 -1.46 3.42
CA ALA A 14 9.04 -2.73 3.02
C ALA A 14 7.55 -2.50 2.76
N MET A 15 7.09 -2.81 1.54
CA MET A 15 5.73 -2.49 1.12
C MET A 15 5.02 -3.70 0.53
N LEU A 16 3.73 -3.82 0.83
CA LEU A 16 2.88 -4.86 0.25
C LEU A 16 2.37 -4.46 -1.12
N GLY A 17 2.65 -5.32 -2.11
CA GLY A 17 2.07 -5.24 -3.44
C GLY A 17 0.59 -5.59 -3.47
N SER A 18 -0.03 -5.47 -4.64
CA SER A 18 -1.47 -5.73 -4.82
C SER A 18 -1.91 -7.18 -4.54
N THR A 19 -0.97 -8.12 -4.50
CA THR A 19 -1.15 -9.56 -4.22
C THR A 19 -0.48 -9.98 -2.90
N GLY A 20 -0.03 -9.03 -2.08
CA GLY A 20 0.62 -9.33 -0.80
C GLY A 20 2.12 -9.61 -0.84
N ASN A 21 2.75 -9.66 -2.03
CA ASN A 21 4.22 -9.75 -2.13
C ASN A 21 4.88 -8.51 -1.53
N VAL A 22 5.96 -8.70 -0.76
CA VAL A 22 6.74 -7.62 -0.18
C VAL A 22 7.78 -7.13 -1.21
N TYR A 23 7.80 -5.81 -1.44
CA TYR A 23 8.82 -5.13 -2.22
C TYR A 23 9.54 -4.11 -1.34
N ASN A 24 10.86 -4.04 -1.47
CA ASN A 24 11.69 -3.09 -0.75
C ASN A 24 12.00 -1.91 -1.66
N VAL A 25 11.78 -0.69 -1.16
CA VAL A 25 12.23 0.55 -1.76
C VAL A 25 13.34 1.11 -0.88
N VAL A 26 14.49 1.41 -1.45
CA VAL A 26 15.59 2.09 -0.75
C VAL A 26 15.66 3.52 -1.25
N LEU A 27 15.43 4.48 -0.35
CA LEU A 27 15.73 5.89 -0.61
C LEU A 27 17.20 6.14 -0.27
N SER A 28 17.92 6.62 -1.27
CA SER A 28 19.32 7.04 -1.23
C SER A 28 19.52 8.03 -2.38
N GLU A 29 20.75 8.48 -2.64
CA GLU A 29 21.04 9.36 -3.78
C GLU A 29 20.61 8.76 -5.12
N THR A 30 20.62 7.44 -5.26
CA THR A 30 20.02 6.73 -6.40
C THR A 30 19.01 5.71 -5.87
N PRO A 31 17.72 6.08 -5.78
CA PRO A 31 16.72 5.24 -5.16
C PRO A 31 16.47 3.96 -5.97
N THR A 32 16.22 2.85 -5.27
CA THR A 32 16.02 1.54 -5.92
C THR A 32 14.77 0.84 -5.41
N CYS A 33 14.26 -0.13 -6.18
CA CYS A 33 13.14 -0.97 -5.76
C CYS A 33 13.32 -2.44 -6.20
N THR A 34 12.95 -3.40 -5.34
CA THR A 34 13.02 -4.84 -5.67
C THR A 34 11.85 -5.34 -6.53
N CYS A 35 10.94 -4.45 -6.94
CA CYS A 35 9.80 -4.86 -7.74
C CYS A 35 10.19 -5.18 -9.21
N PRO A 36 9.42 -6.05 -9.90
CA PRO A 36 9.72 -6.44 -11.27
C PRO A 36 9.73 -5.26 -12.27
N ASP A 37 8.95 -4.22 -12.03
CA ASP A 37 8.89 -3.03 -12.89
C ASP A 37 10.22 -2.28 -12.88
N PHE A 38 10.73 -1.98 -11.68
CA PHE A 38 12.04 -1.36 -11.51
C PHE A 38 13.17 -2.26 -12.00
N GLN A 39 13.16 -3.56 -11.65
CA GLN A 39 14.20 -4.49 -12.08
C GLN A 39 14.35 -4.54 -13.60
N ARG A 40 13.24 -4.44 -14.35
CA ARG A 40 13.26 -4.41 -15.82
C ARG A 40 13.62 -3.04 -16.41
N ARG A 41 13.06 -1.96 -15.86
CA ARG A 41 13.18 -0.62 -16.46
C ARG A 41 14.36 0.19 -15.94
N GLN A 42 14.86 -0.13 -14.75
CA GLN A 42 15.84 0.66 -14.00
C GLN A 42 15.42 2.14 -13.90
N ASP A 43 14.13 2.36 -13.62
CA ASP A 43 13.48 3.67 -13.66
C ASP A 43 12.36 3.73 -12.62
N CYS A 44 11.85 4.94 -12.35
CA CYS A 44 10.83 5.18 -11.33
C CYS A 44 9.61 4.25 -11.51
N CYS A 45 9.31 3.48 -10.45
CA CYS A 45 8.16 2.58 -10.41
C CYS A 45 7.08 3.10 -9.45
N LYS A 46 5.87 2.57 -9.56
CA LYS A 46 4.75 2.95 -8.69
C LYS A 46 5.03 2.81 -7.19
N HIS A 47 5.93 1.92 -6.78
CA HIS A 47 6.29 1.73 -5.37
C HIS A 47 7.13 2.91 -4.86
N MET A 48 8.05 3.43 -5.68
CA MET A 48 8.84 4.62 -5.33
C MET A 48 7.94 5.86 -5.26
N ILE A 49 7.04 6.01 -6.23
CA ILE A 49 6.03 7.10 -6.23
C ILE A 49 5.18 7.02 -4.96
N PHE A 50 4.71 5.83 -4.58
CA PHE A 50 3.95 5.64 -3.35
C PHE A 50 4.76 6.03 -2.11
N VAL A 51 6.04 5.64 -2.01
CA VAL A 51 6.90 6.04 -0.88
C VAL A 51 7.01 7.56 -0.79
N LEU A 52 7.34 8.24 -1.89
CA LEU A 52 7.53 9.69 -1.93
C LEU A 52 6.24 10.45 -1.55
N LEU A 53 5.09 10.03 -2.06
CA LEU A 53 3.83 10.74 -1.83
C LEU A 53 3.16 10.35 -0.50
N ARG A 54 3.23 9.08 -0.09
CA ARG A 54 2.45 8.55 1.04
C ARG A 54 3.26 8.32 2.29
N ALA A 55 4.51 7.85 2.17
CA ALA A 55 5.37 7.60 3.32
C ALA A 55 6.18 8.85 3.70
N VAL A 56 6.76 9.54 2.73
CA VAL A 56 7.47 10.82 2.94
C VAL A 56 6.48 11.99 3.02
N GLY A 57 5.40 11.96 2.24
CA GLY A 57 4.38 13.00 2.25
C GLY A 57 4.70 14.21 1.36
N LEU A 58 5.44 13.99 0.26
CA LEU A 58 5.66 15.05 -0.73
C LEU A 58 4.36 15.45 -1.43
N SER A 59 4.27 16.72 -1.82
CA SER A 59 3.24 17.18 -2.74
C SER A 59 3.48 16.59 -4.13
N MET A 60 2.40 16.41 -4.92
CA MET A 60 2.51 16.04 -6.33
C MET A 60 3.27 17.09 -7.15
N ASP A 61 3.33 18.34 -6.70
CA ASP A 61 4.05 19.42 -7.39
C ASP A 61 5.50 19.57 -6.90
N ASP A 62 5.93 18.78 -5.91
CA ASP A 62 7.30 18.81 -5.37
C ASP A 62 8.28 18.21 -6.40
N PRO A 63 9.32 18.93 -6.86
CA PRO A 63 10.27 18.42 -7.85
C PRO A 63 10.96 17.11 -7.43
N LEU A 64 11.13 16.89 -6.11
CA LEU A 64 11.72 15.65 -5.57
C LEU A 64 10.88 14.41 -5.91
N ALA A 65 9.58 14.56 -6.22
CA ALA A 65 8.70 13.46 -6.59
C ALA A 65 9.03 12.82 -7.96
N TYR A 66 9.77 13.54 -8.83
CA TYR A 66 10.05 13.12 -10.21
C TYR A 66 11.55 12.97 -10.52
N GLN A 67 12.42 13.33 -9.57
CA GLN A 67 13.88 13.18 -9.72
C GLN A 67 14.29 11.71 -9.77
N LYS A 68 15.24 11.39 -10.65
CA LYS A 68 15.84 10.04 -10.75
C LYS A 68 16.95 9.80 -9.74
N ALA A 69 17.58 10.88 -9.28
CA ALA A 69 18.65 10.89 -8.31
C ALA A 69 18.54 12.15 -7.44
N TYR A 70 19.06 12.05 -6.23
CA TYR A 70 18.98 13.07 -5.20
C TYR A 70 20.38 13.48 -4.74
N LEU A 71 20.52 14.74 -4.36
CA LEU A 71 21.68 15.24 -3.64
C LEU A 71 21.66 14.71 -2.19
N THR A 72 22.81 14.62 -1.54
CA THR A 72 22.91 14.19 -0.14
C THR A 72 22.02 15.03 0.79
N SER A 73 21.91 16.34 0.54
CA SER A 73 21.04 17.24 1.29
C SER A 73 19.55 16.91 1.08
N GLU A 74 19.16 16.60 -0.15
CA GLU A 74 17.78 16.21 -0.48
C GLU A 74 17.41 14.88 0.18
N VAL A 75 18.32 13.89 0.17
CA VAL A 75 18.09 12.61 0.88
C VAL A 75 17.91 12.84 2.38
N ARG A 76 18.72 13.71 2.98
CA ARG A 76 18.57 14.09 4.40
C ARG A 76 17.20 14.76 4.65
N ASP A 77 16.76 15.64 3.77
CA ASP A 77 15.46 16.29 3.90
C ASP A 77 14.30 15.30 3.76
N LEU A 78 14.39 14.34 2.83
CA LEU A 78 13.43 13.25 2.69
C LEU A 78 13.36 12.40 3.97
N TYR A 79 14.52 12.07 4.56
CA TYR A 79 14.61 11.34 5.83
C TYR A 79 13.90 12.09 6.97
N ASN A 80 14.19 13.37 7.15
CA ASN A 80 13.59 14.19 8.20
C ASN A 80 12.05 14.24 8.06
N ARG A 81 11.55 14.31 6.82
CA ARG A 81 10.10 14.26 6.54
C ARG A 81 9.49 12.92 6.91
N VAL A 82 10.19 11.80 6.67
CA VAL A 82 9.72 10.46 7.05
C VAL A 82 9.57 10.36 8.57
N GLU A 83 10.56 10.80 9.34
CA GLU A 83 10.47 10.79 10.81
C GLU A 83 9.28 11.61 11.32
N GLN A 84 9.13 12.84 10.82
CA GLN A 84 7.99 13.70 11.16
C GLN A 84 6.65 13.06 10.80
N ARG A 85 6.56 12.43 9.62
CA ARG A 85 5.31 11.82 9.14
C ARG A 85 4.99 10.53 9.87
N GLN A 86 5.97 9.70 10.23
CA GLN A 86 5.74 8.49 11.03
C GLN A 86 5.18 8.82 12.41
N VAL A 87 5.61 9.93 13.01
CA VAL A 87 5.04 10.44 14.26
C VAL A 87 3.61 10.98 14.03
N ALA A 88 3.37 11.66 12.91
CA ALA A 88 2.10 12.32 12.64
C ALA A 88 0.99 11.42 12.05
N SER A 89 1.33 10.33 11.36
CA SER A 89 0.33 9.48 10.70
C SER A 89 0.80 8.04 10.54
N SER A 90 -0.02 7.10 11.02
CA SER A 90 0.18 5.67 10.79
C SER A 90 -0.56 5.16 9.56
N SER A 91 -1.28 6.01 8.83
CA SER A 91 -2.22 5.63 7.75
C SER A 91 -1.62 4.71 6.67
N ALA A 92 -0.35 4.94 6.31
CA ALA A 92 0.39 4.14 5.31
C ALA A 92 0.92 2.80 5.86
N TRP A 93 0.87 2.58 7.18
CA TRP A 93 1.41 1.38 7.80
C TRP A 93 0.48 0.17 7.63
N ALA A 94 1.09 -0.97 7.32
CA ALA A 94 0.41 -2.27 7.40
C ALA A 94 -0.04 -2.58 8.84
N ASN A 95 -0.91 -3.58 8.98
CA ASN A 95 -1.38 -3.98 10.31
C ASN A 95 -0.24 -4.53 11.21
N SER A 96 -0.49 -4.61 12.51
CA SER A 96 0.50 -5.07 13.49
C SER A 96 1.07 -6.45 13.18
N GLN A 97 0.23 -7.38 12.72
CA GLN A 97 0.62 -8.77 12.39
C GLN A 97 1.61 -8.84 11.22
N VAL A 98 1.40 -8.06 10.16
CA VAL A 98 2.34 -7.98 9.03
C VAL A 98 3.69 -7.45 9.51
N ARG A 99 3.69 -6.37 10.32
CA ARG A 99 4.93 -5.73 10.79
C ARG A 99 5.73 -6.66 11.69
N SER A 100 5.07 -7.33 12.64
CA SER A 100 5.74 -8.27 13.54
C SER A 100 6.31 -9.47 12.79
N GLN A 101 5.55 -10.02 11.83
CA GLN A 101 6.04 -11.11 10.98
C GLN A 101 7.23 -10.66 10.12
N TYR A 102 7.18 -9.47 9.52
CA TYR A 102 8.28 -8.94 8.72
C TYR A 102 9.55 -8.75 9.56
N ALA A 103 9.43 -8.17 10.76
CA ALA A 103 10.54 -7.99 11.67
C ALA A 103 11.18 -9.32 12.10
N LYS A 104 10.37 -10.35 12.39
CA LYS A 104 10.85 -11.71 12.70
C LYS A 104 11.67 -12.31 11.54
N LEU A 105 11.25 -12.09 10.29
CA LEU A 105 11.96 -12.60 9.11
C LEU A 105 13.21 -11.77 8.76
N SER A 106 13.21 -10.46 9.01
CA SER A 106 14.32 -9.57 8.64
C SER A 106 15.47 -9.61 9.65
N ASN A 107 15.17 -9.76 10.95
CA ASN A 107 16.16 -9.57 12.02
C ASN A 107 16.52 -10.88 12.74
N GLY A 108 15.83 -12.00 12.48
CA GLY A 108 16.08 -13.28 13.16
C GLY A 108 15.77 -13.29 14.66
N ASP A 109 15.27 -12.18 15.21
CA ASP A 109 15.03 -11.98 16.65
C ASP A 109 13.55 -11.94 16.99
N THR A 110 13.23 -12.46 18.18
CA THR A 110 11.89 -12.47 18.77
C THR A 110 11.49 -11.06 19.19
N VAL A 111 10.70 -10.37 18.36
CA VAL A 111 9.97 -9.17 18.80
C VAL A 111 9.06 -9.58 19.96
N GLU A 112 9.11 -8.85 21.07
CA GLU A 112 8.19 -9.00 22.20
C GLU A 112 6.76 -9.08 21.66
N GLU A 113 6.11 -10.21 21.92
CA GLU A 113 4.74 -10.42 21.51
C GLU A 113 3.86 -9.47 22.33
N GLU A 114 3.39 -8.38 21.73
CA GLU A 114 2.19 -7.72 22.26
C GLU A 114 1.13 -8.81 22.36
N GLU A 115 0.74 -9.18 23.59
CA GLU A 115 -0.28 -10.18 23.81
C GLU A 115 -1.50 -9.83 22.95
N PRO A 116 -2.08 -10.78 22.22
CA PRO A 116 -3.31 -10.52 21.49
C PRO A 116 -4.36 -10.12 22.52
N GLU A 117 -4.70 -8.83 22.58
CA GLU A 117 -5.83 -8.33 23.37
C GLU A 117 -7.03 -9.21 23.02
N LYS A 118 -7.43 -10.06 23.98
CA LYS A 118 -8.58 -10.96 23.85
C LYS A 118 -9.87 -10.14 23.96
N GLU A 119 -10.15 -9.34 22.94
CA GLU A 119 -11.50 -8.90 22.59
C GLU A 119 -11.60 -8.90 21.07
N GLY A 120 -12.52 -9.71 20.52
CA GLY A 120 -12.55 -10.14 19.11
C GLY A 120 -12.91 -9.07 18.07
N GLY A 121 -12.29 -7.90 18.11
CA GLY A 121 -12.51 -6.81 17.16
C GLY A 121 -11.24 -6.03 16.82
N VAL A 122 -11.16 -5.53 15.59
CA VAL A 122 -10.05 -4.68 15.15
C VAL A 122 -10.12 -3.30 15.83
N LYS A 123 -9.02 -2.89 16.47
CA LYS A 123 -8.86 -1.57 17.09
C LYS A 123 -8.98 -0.46 16.04
N ARG A 124 -9.93 0.45 16.24
CA ARG A 124 -10.13 1.63 15.40
C ARG A 124 -8.96 2.61 15.58
N ARG A 125 -8.43 3.14 14.49
CA ARG A 125 -7.35 4.16 14.51
C ARG A 125 -7.86 5.53 14.93
N SER A 126 -6.93 6.43 15.28
CA SER A 126 -7.22 7.85 15.56
C SER A 126 -7.93 8.51 14.37
N LEU A 127 -8.73 9.54 14.65
CA LEU A 127 -9.38 10.40 13.65
C LEU A 127 -8.48 11.52 13.14
N GLU A 128 -7.26 11.63 13.67
CA GLU A 128 -6.27 12.63 13.24
C GLU A 128 -5.68 12.32 11.86
N GLU A 129 -5.88 11.11 11.35
CA GLU A 129 -5.42 10.72 10.01
C GLU A 129 -6.38 11.19 8.91
N ASP A 130 -5.87 11.44 7.71
CA ASP A 130 -6.68 11.80 6.54
C ASP A 130 -7.39 10.58 5.94
N CYS A 131 -8.53 10.81 5.27
CA CYS A 131 -9.26 9.77 4.58
C CYS A 131 -8.43 9.20 3.41
N PRO A 132 -8.16 7.89 3.31
CA PRO A 132 -7.33 7.33 2.24
C PRO A 132 -7.95 7.39 0.84
N ILE A 133 -9.23 7.76 0.73
CA ILE A 133 -9.95 7.82 -0.56
C ILE A 133 -9.85 9.23 -1.15
N CYS A 134 -10.24 10.27 -0.40
CA CYS A 134 -10.23 11.66 -0.89
C CYS A 134 -9.01 12.47 -0.43
N LEU A 135 -8.21 11.94 0.50
CA LEU A 135 -7.05 12.60 1.09
C LEU A 135 -7.38 13.86 1.91
N GLU A 136 -8.64 14.03 2.32
CA GLU A 136 -9.09 15.11 3.18
C GLU A 136 -9.11 14.69 4.66
N SER A 137 -8.95 15.67 5.55
CA SER A 137 -8.91 15.45 6.99
C SER A 137 -10.21 14.86 7.53
N LEU A 138 -10.10 13.82 8.36
CA LEU A 138 -11.23 13.20 9.05
C LEU A 138 -11.56 13.88 10.38
N SER A 139 -10.63 14.67 10.93
CA SER A 139 -10.78 15.29 12.27
C SER A 139 -11.82 16.40 12.28
N SER A 140 -12.05 17.04 11.14
CA SER A 140 -13.07 18.08 10.94
C SER A 140 -14.49 17.52 10.76
N CYS A 141 -14.64 16.21 10.55
CA CYS A 141 -15.94 15.60 10.28
C CYS A 141 -16.65 15.11 11.56
N PRO A 142 -17.98 15.24 11.64
CA PRO A 142 -18.73 14.70 12.77
C PRO A 142 -18.62 13.17 12.80
N LYS A 143 -18.49 12.58 13.99
CA LYS A 143 -18.22 11.14 14.18
C LYS A 143 -19.24 10.22 13.50
N ASN A 144 -20.48 10.68 13.29
CA ASN A 144 -21.54 9.94 12.60
C ASN A 144 -21.41 9.92 11.07
N GLN A 145 -20.47 10.67 10.49
CA GLN A 145 -20.14 10.68 9.06
C GLN A 145 -18.87 9.90 8.75
N VAL A 146 -18.27 9.25 9.75
CA VAL A 146 -17.03 8.49 9.62
C VAL A 146 -17.28 7.02 9.95
N THR A 147 -16.84 6.14 9.06
CA THR A 147 -16.79 4.67 9.26
C THR A 147 -15.33 4.21 9.35
N TYR A 148 -15.11 2.94 9.66
CA TYR A 148 -13.76 2.37 9.72
C TYR A 148 -13.72 0.90 9.28
N CYS A 149 -12.54 0.42 8.94
CA CYS A 149 -12.30 -1.00 8.64
C CYS A 149 -12.40 -1.84 9.90
N LYS A 150 -13.51 -2.58 10.05
CA LYS A 150 -13.79 -3.47 11.20
C LYS A 150 -13.12 -4.83 11.11
N THR A 151 -12.59 -5.19 9.93
CA THR A 151 -12.09 -6.53 9.64
C THR A 151 -10.59 -6.69 9.81
N THR A 152 -9.80 -5.65 9.52
CA THR A 152 -8.33 -5.80 9.53
C THR A 152 -7.55 -4.59 10.02
N CYS A 153 -7.62 -3.43 9.35
CA CYS A 153 -6.64 -2.36 9.58
C CYS A 153 -7.11 -1.23 10.51
N GLY A 154 -8.40 -1.16 10.85
CA GLY A 154 -8.92 -0.13 11.75
C GLY A 154 -8.98 1.28 11.16
N MET A 155 -8.59 1.46 9.89
CA MET A 155 -8.50 2.76 9.23
C MET A 155 -9.86 3.42 9.06
N ASN A 156 -9.91 4.74 9.25
CA ASN A 156 -11.12 5.56 9.14
C ASN A 156 -11.36 6.03 7.69
N PHE A 157 -12.63 6.22 7.35
CA PHE A 157 -13.08 6.73 6.05
C PHE A 157 -14.34 7.57 6.23
N HIS A 158 -14.53 8.59 5.40
CA HIS A 158 -15.86 9.18 5.25
C HIS A 158 -16.86 8.12 4.77
N ILE A 159 -18.06 8.12 5.34
CA ILE A 159 -19.14 7.22 4.93
C ILE A 159 -19.44 7.40 3.44
N ALA A 160 -19.49 8.65 2.96
CA ALA A 160 -19.73 8.97 1.55
C ALA A 160 -18.64 8.38 0.63
N CYS A 161 -17.36 8.52 0.99
CA CYS A 161 -16.26 7.94 0.21
C CYS A 161 -16.34 6.41 0.18
N MET A 162 -16.65 5.77 1.30
CA MET A 162 -16.79 4.32 1.36
C MET A 162 -18.00 3.82 0.53
N GLN A 163 -19.10 4.57 0.49
CA GLN A 163 -20.25 4.26 -0.36
C GLN A 163 -19.91 4.36 -1.84
N GLN A 164 -19.17 5.40 -2.26
CA GLN A 164 -18.70 5.53 -3.64
C GLN A 164 -17.80 4.35 -4.03
N TRP A 165 -16.89 3.96 -3.15
CA TRP A 165 -16.04 2.78 -3.35
C TRP A 165 -16.85 1.50 -3.55
N LYS A 166 -17.88 1.26 -2.71
CA LYS A 166 -18.78 0.11 -2.84
C LYS A 166 -19.53 0.09 -4.17
N ARG A 167 -20.01 1.25 -4.65
CA ARG A 167 -20.70 1.38 -5.93
C ARG A 167 -19.78 1.09 -7.11
N ALA A 168 -18.60 1.70 -7.14
CA ALA A 168 -17.60 1.46 -8.19
C ALA A 168 -17.16 -0.01 -8.21
N SER A 169 -17.01 -0.60 -7.03
CA SER A 169 -16.67 -2.01 -6.83
C SER A 169 -17.72 -2.98 -7.36
N ALA A 170 -19.01 -2.65 -7.21
CA ALA A 170 -20.11 -3.50 -7.63
C ALA A 170 -20.31 -3.48 -9.16
N GLY A 171 -20.16 -2.31 -9.79
CA GLY A 171 -20.39 -2.14 -11.24
C GLY A 171 -19.36 -2.85 -12.13
N ALA A 172 -18.13 -3.04 -11.64
CA ALA A 172 -17.05 -3.64 -12.42
C ALA A 172 -16.89 -5.16 -12.27
N ARG A 173 -17.56 -5.77 -11.29
CA ARG A 173 -17.22 -7.14 -10.84
C ARG A 173 -18.30 -8.19 -11.07
N GLY A 174 -19.55 -7.82 -11.36
CA GLY A 174 -20.68 -8.77 -11.41
C GLY A 174 -20.89 -9.57 -10.11
N ASN A 175 -20.05 -9.34 -9.09
CA ASN A 175 -20.02 -10.01 -7.80
C ASN A 175 -19.65 -8.97 -6.73
N GLN A 176 -20.35 -9.01 -5.61
CA GLN A 176 -20.48 -7.93 -4.62
C GLN A 176 -19.36 -7.95 -3.55
N ILE A 177 -18.13 -8.30 -3.94
CA ILE A 177 -17.01 -8.43 -2.99
C ILE A 177 -16.44 -7.04 -2.69
N THR A 178 -16.87 -6.39 -1.60
CA THR A 178 -16.25 -5.11 -1.21
C THR A 178 -14.94 -5.36 -0.46
N THR A 179 -13.89 -4.65 -0.85
CA THR A 179 -12.59 -4.66 -0.17
C THR A 179 -12.35 -3.32 0.55
N CYS A 180 -11.57 -3.35 1.63
CA CYS A 180 -11.09 -2.13 2.27
C CYS A 180 -10.12 -1.38 1.33
N PRO A 181 -10.33 -0.08 1.04
CA PRO A 181 -9.41 0.68 0.18
C PRO A 181 -7.98 0.78 0.73
N ASN A 182 -7.82 0.71 2.06
CA ASN A 182 -6.52 0.84 2.72
C ASN A 182 -5.74 -0.50 2.74
N CYS A 183 -6.31 -1.55 3.34
CA CYS A 183 -5.62 -2.83 3.51
C CYS A 183 -6.02 -3.91 2.49
N ARG A 184 -6.99 -3.63 1.61
CA ARG A 184 -7.50 -4.56 0.59
C ARG A 184 -8.15 -5.84 1.13
N ALA A 185 -8.31 -5.95 2.44
CA ALA A 185 -9.05 -7.03 3.07
C ALA A 185 -10.48 -7.08 2.52
N VAL A 186 -10.97 -8.28 2.25
CA VAL A 186 -12.38 -8.50 1.90
C VAL A 186 -13.23 -8.23 3.15
N GLU A 187 -14.39 -7.58 2.99
CA GLU A 187 -15.32 -7.31 4.09
C GLU A 187 -16.00 -8.59 4.66
N ALA A 188 -15.73 -9.77 4.09
CA ALA A 188 -16.19 -11.07 4.57
C ALA A 188 -15.15 -11.70 5.53
N PRO A 189 -15.58 -12.45 6.56
CA PRO A 189 -14.67 -13.08 7.51
C PRO A 189 -13.82 -14.12 6.77
N SER A 190 -12.55 -13.81 6.57
CA SER A 190 -11.53 -14.81 6.28
C SER A 190 -10.67 -14.95 7.53
N SER A 191 -10.48 -16.19 7.96
CA SER A 191 -9.58 -16.50 9.07
C SER A 191 -8.17 -16.03 8.68
N PRO A 192 -7.44 -15.30 9.54
CA PRO A 192 -6.02 -15.06 9.32
C PRO A 192 -5.31 -16.43 9.35
N GLN A 193 -4.99 -16.96 8.16
CA GLN A 193 -4.22 -18.19 8.03
C GLN A 193 -2.73 -17.85 8.10
N ARG A 194 -1.95 -18.72 8.77
CA ARG A 194 -0.49 -18.66 8.73
C ARG A 194 -0.03 -18.81 7.28
N ASP A 195 0.77 -17.88 6.81
CA ASP A 195 1.35 -17.95 5.47
C ASP A 195 2.87 -17.84 5.51
N SER A 196 3.51 -18.79 4.84
CA SER A 196 4.90 -18.76 4.43
C SER A 196 5.02 -19.31 3.00
N ASN A 197 4.11 -18.88 2.11
CA ASN A 197 4.23 -19.23 0.70
C ASN A 197 5.07 -18.18 -0.01
N HIS A 198 6.19 -18.62 -0.58
CA HIS A 198 7.01 -17.81 -1.45
C HIS A 198 6.38 -17.82 -2.85
N ALA A 199 5.65 -16.77 -3.20
CA ALA A 199 5.10 -16.60 -4.54
C ALA A 199 6.17 -15.93 -5.42
N GLU A 200 6.58 -16.58 -6.50
CA GLU A 200 7.52 -16.03 -7.50
C GLU A 200 8.89 -15.60 -6.91
N GLY A 201 9.31 -16.21 -5.79
CA GLY A 201 10.56 -15.88 -5.11
C GLY A 201 10.48 -14.68 -4.14
N TYR A 202 9.29 -14.09 -3.95
CA TYR A 202 9.07 -13.02 -2.99
C TYR A 202 8.43 -13.54 -1.70
N VAL A 203 8.73 -12.88 -0.58
CA VAL A 203 8.00 -13.05 0.68
C VAL A 203 6.58 -12.50 0.49
N ASN A 204 5.55 -13.30 0.76
CA ASN A 204 4.15 -12.87 0.70
C ASN A 204 3.57 -12.75 2.11
N MET A 205 2.93 -11.62 2.40
CA MET A 205 2.28 -11.33 3.68
C MET A 205 0.84 -10.84 3.51
N GLY A 206 0.24 -11.05 2.33
CA GLY A 206 -1.12 -10.57 2.03
C GLY A 206 -2.17 -11.15 2.97
N ARG A 207 -2.07 -12.46 3.28
CA ARG A 207 -3.05 -13.15 4.13
C ARG A 207 -3.09 -12.61 5.56
N LEU A 208 -1.96 -12.14 6.11
CA LEU A 208 -1.91 -11.52 7.44
C LEU A 208 -2.76 -10.24 7.53
N GLN A 209 -3.11 -9.63 6.40
CA GLN A 209 -4.01 -8.49 6.33
C GLN A 209 -5.26 -8.75 5.47
N GLY A 210 -5.66 -10.02 5.31
CA GLY A 210 -6.88 -10.41 4.58
C GLY A 210 -6.84 -10.10 3.08
N GLN A 211 -5.68 -9.79 2.52
CA GLN A 211 -5.50 -9.48 1.12
C GLN A 211 -5.40 -10.76 0.30
N SER A 212 -6.10 -10.81 -0.84
CA SER A 212 -6.02 -11.94 -1.78
C SER A 212 -4.61 -12.06 -2.39
N PRO A 213 -4.04 -13.27 -2.47
CA PRO A 213 -2.82 -13.50 -3.23
C PRO A 213 -3.06 -13.41 -4.75
N ASP A 214 -4.30 -13.57 -5.19
CA ASP A 214 -4.67 -13.50 -6.60
C ASP A 214 -4.88 -12.05 -7.04
N ARG A 215 -4.27 -11.70 -8.17
CA ARG A 215 -4.45 -10.38 -8.78
C ARG A 215 -5.86 -10.26 -9.35
N ASP A 216 -6.59 -9.25 -8.90
CA ASP A 216 -7.85 -8.87 -9.54
C ASP A 216 -7.58 -8.25 -10.92
N THR A 217 -7.96 -8.97 -11.97
CA THR A 217 -7.90 -8.54 -13.36
C THR A 217 -9.28 -8.25 -13.96
N SER A 218 -10.36 -8.25 -13.15
CA SER A 218 -11.72 -8.09 -13.67
C SER A 218 -11.95 -6.72 -14.32
N THR A 219 -11.20 -5.71 -13.87
CA THR A 219 -11.21 -4.33 -14.36
C THR A 219 -10.22 -4.08 -15.49
N TYR A 220 -9.34 -5.04 -15.78
CA TYR A 220 -8.32 -4.85 -16.82
C TYR A 220 -9.01 -4.86 -18.17
N HIS A 221 -8.51 -4.06 -19.11
CA HIS A 221 -9.03 -4.06 -20.47
C HIS A 221 -8.90 -5.48 -21.05
N GLN A 222 -10.04 -6.16 -21.21
CA GLN A 222 -10.08 -7.47 -21.84
C GLN A 222 -9.83 -7.25 -23.33
N TYR A 223 -8.57 -7.38 -23.76
CA TYR A 223 -8.25 -7.41 -25.17
C TYR A 223 -8.87 -8.68 -25.76
N SER A 224 -10.03 -8.55 -26.39
CA SER A 224 -10.63 -9.62 -27.19
C SER A 224 -10.10 -9.47 -28.63
N PRO A 225 -9.20 -10.35 -29.10
CA PRO A 225 -8.72 -10.33 -30.48
C PRO A 225 -9.85 -10.53 -31.51
N TYR A 226 -11.06 -10.92 -31.09
CA TYR A 226 -12.23 -11.13 -31.94
C TYR A 226 -13.16 -9.92 -32.09
N SER A 227 -12.99 -8.85 -31.30
CA SER A 227 -13.88 -7.68 -31.35
C SER A 227 -13.74 -6.87 -32.65
N SER A 228 -12.55 -6.88 -33.26
CA SER A 228 -12.27 -6.21 -34.54
C SER A 228 -12.96 -6.87 -35.75
N TYR A 229 -13.36 -8.14 -35.66
CA TYR A 229 -14.05 -8.85 -36.74
C TYR A 229 -15.55 -8.50 -36.84
N ARG A 230 -16.15 -8.03 -35.74
CA ARG A 230 -17.61 -7.79 -35.67
C ARG A 230 -18.03 -6.41 -36.20
N ARG A 231 -17.13 -5.42 -36.21
CA ARG A 231 -17.42 -4.07 -36.75
C ARG A 231 -17.32 -3.95 -38.27
N ARG A 232 -16.83 -4.97 -38.99
CA ARG A 232 -16.72 -4.96 -40.45
C ARG A 232 -17.88 -5.64 -41.20
N ARG A 233 -18.91 -6.15 -40.51
CA ARG A 233 -20.03 -6.91 -41.13
C ARG A 233 -21.40 -6.23 -41.06
N THR A 234 -21.47 -4.95 -40.72
CA THR A 234 -22.72 -4.17 -40.75
C THR A 234 -22.57 -2.92 -41.61
N GLY A 235 -22.10 -3.10 -42.85
CA GLY A 235 -22.08 -2.08 -43.89
C GLY A 235 -22.07 -2.76 -45.26
N GLY A 236 -23.18 -2.65 -45.98
CA GLY A 236 -23.47 -3.28 -47.29
C GLY A 236 -24.45 -4.44 -47.11
N TYR A 237 -25.67 -4.43 -47.64
CA TYR A 237 -26.29 -3.69 -48.75
C TYR A 237 -27.61 -3.05 -48.31
#